data_AF-A0AAU9IR76-F1
#
_entry.id   AF-A0AAU9IR76-F1
#
_cell.length_a   1.000
_cell.length_b   1.000
_cell.length_c   1.000
_cell.angle_alpha   90.00
_cell.angle_beta   90.00
_cell.angle_gamma   90.00
#
_symmetry.space_group_name_H-M   'P 1'
#
loop_
_entity.id
_entity.type
_entity.pdbx_description
1 polymer ?
#
loop_
_entity_poly.entity_id
_entity_poly.type
_entity_poly.pdbx_seq_one_letter_code
_entity_poly.pdbx_strand_id
1 'polypeptide(L)'
;MKGDNKKQIFEEALLKEIEILCKNYSPLRSKNLKWECEGCRGYLLDKKFIKRKQVKLLIDDYGCMFVEIAAFTTQTYKVSDLLEKSVIRMNNNIFQGLKSIWSYINPSQGKLLSKNSYSKLQQIFADALYSRYNAKNLQIDLSVDFGKDSGIVFQEFYDSFFEMLNSAISSKDVKAYSDRLNEILLLLFNKSTPFLMKNRLSRTPDPRPSYSPWMLRNYPHYPPTPTLLYTRPSSRLVASFRAELSPCRSTFYS
;
A
#
# COMPACT_ATOMS: atom_id res chain seq x y z
N MET A 1 -29.39 -1.73 -1.56
CA MET A 1 -28.21 -2.52 -1.99
C MET A 1 -27.00 -1.71 -2.51
N LYS A 2 -27.03 -0.37 -2.65
CA LYS A 2 -25.85 0.42 -3.09
C LYS A 2 -24.95 0.97 -1.95
N GLY A 3 -25.41 0.95 -0.70
CA GLY A 3 -24.69 1.50 0.46
C GLY A 3 -23.62 0.57 1.05
N ASP A 4 -23.93 -0.72 1.16
CA ASP A 4 -23.05 -1.70 1.82
C ASP A 4 -21.73 -1.92 1.07
N ASN A 5 -21.76 -1.80 -0.26
CA ASN A 5 -20.59 -2.02 -1.11
C ASN A 5 -19.58 -0.87 -1.01
N LYS A 6 -20.05 0.39 -0.90
CA LYS A 6 -19.16 1.56 -0.71
C LYS A 6 -18.46 1.53 0.65
N LYS A 7 -19.22 1.17 1.68
CA LYS A 7 -18.72 1.05 3.06
C LYS A 7 -17.67 -0.06 3.19
N GLN A 8 -17.91 -1.22 2.56
CA GLN A 8 -16.94 -2.30 2.54
C GLN A 8 -15.63 -1.90 1.83
N ILE A 9 -15.71 -1.19 0.69
CA ILE A 9 -14.52 -0.72 -0.03
C ILE A 9 -13.69 0.25 0.83
N PHE A 10 -14.36 1.14 1.58
CA PHE A 10 -13.72 2.07 2.50
C PHE A 10 -12.97 1.35 3.62
N GLU A 11 -13.61 0.35 4.24
CA GLU A 11 -13.01 -0.44 5.30
C GLU A 11 -11.77 -1.21 4.80
N GLU A 12 -11.88 -1.84 3.63
CA GLU A 12 -10.76 -2.55 2.99
C GLU A 12 -9.58 -1.60 2.69
N ALA A 13 -9.86 -0.42 2.17
CA ALA A 13 -8.86 0.60 1.87
C ALA A 13 -8.13 1.08 3.13
N LEU A 14 -8.88 1.41 4.19
CA LEU A 14 -8.31 1.87 5.45
C LEU A 14 -7.45 0.78 6.12
N LEU A 15 -7.97 -0.45 6.21
CA LEU A 15 -7.23 -1.57 6.80
C LEU A 15 -5.93 -1.85 6.05
N LYS A 16 -5.93 -1.69 4.72
CA LYS A 16 -4.75 -1.86 3.90
C LYS A 16 -3.70 -0.79 4.19
N GLU A 17 -4.09 0.48 4.31
CA GLU A 17 -3.15 1.55 4.67
C GLU A 17 -2.55 1.33 6.07
N ILE A 18 -3.38 0.95 7.05
CA ILE A 18 -2.92 0.62 8.40
C ILE A 18 -1.91 -0.54 8.35
N GLU A 19 -2.19 -1.58 7.57
CA GLU A 19 -1.26 -2.71 7.42
C GLU A 19 0.09 -2.29 6.84
N ILE A 20 0.10 -1.41 5.85
CA ILE A 20 1.32 -0.90 5.24
C ILE A 20 2.10 -0.04 6.25
N LEU A 21 1.42 0.83 7.00
CA LEU A 21 2.05 1.67 8.01
C LEU A 21 2.62 0.86 9.20
N CYS A 22 2.03 -0.29 9.52
CA CYS A 22 2.61 -1.21 10.50
C CYS A 22 3.88 -1.92 10.00
N LYS A 23 4.25 -1.80 8.72
CA LYS A 23 5.53 -2.31 8.25
C LYS A 23 6.62 -1.38 8.76
N ASN A 24 7.58 -1.96 9.48
CA ASN A 24 8.73 -1.25 10.06
C ASN A 24 9.77 -0.88 8.98
N TYR A 25 9.35 -0.12 7.97
CA TYR A 25 10.26 0.42 6.96
C TYR A 25 11.21 1.46 7.58
N SER A 26 12.37 1.59 6.94
CA SER A 26 13.36 2.60 7.27
C SER A 26 12.81 4.02 7.09
N PRO A 27 13.45 5.05 7.68
CA PRO A 27 13.06 6.44 7.49
C PRO A 27 13.02 6.90 6.04
N LEU A 28 13.63 6.18 5.10
CA LEU A 28 13.55 6.50 3.68
C LEU A 28 12.14 6.35 3.11
N ARG A 29 11.34 5.42 3.63
CA ARG A 29 9.95 5.16 3.21
C ARG A 29 8.93 5.57 4.26
N SER A 30 9.31 5.54 5.55
CA SER A 30 8.38 5.84 6.65
C SER A 30 8.33 7.31 7.05
N LYS A 31 9.30 8.14 6.65
CA LYS A 31 9.26 9.59 6.92
C LYS A 31 8.24 10.23 5.97
N ASN A 32 7.01 10.43 6.45
CA ASN A 32 5.91 10.88 5.61
C ASN A 32 5.05 11.93 6.32
N LEU A 33 5.71 13.02 6.69
CA LEU A 33 5.13 14.13 7.47
C LEU A 33 3.87 14.72 6.83
N LYS A 34 3.68 14.61 5.51
CA LYS A 34 2.51 15.17 4.82
C LYS A 34 1.17 14.51 5.19
N TRP A 35 1.21 13.30 5.73
CA TRP A 35 0.02 12.56 6.17
C TRP A 35 -0.09 12.51 7.70
N GLU A 36 1.00 12.83 8.41
CA GLU A 36 1.04 12.80 9.86
C GLU A 36 0.38 14.05 10.45
N CYS A 37 -0.31 13.88 11.56
CA CYS A 37 -0.92 14.95 12.33
C CYS A 37 -0.20 15.09 13.68
N GLU A 38 0.27 16.30 13.99
CA GLU A 38 0.84 16.58 15.30
C GLU A 38 -0.26 16.75 16.36
N GLY A 39 -0.07 16.15 17.54
CA GLY A 39 -0.74 16.60 18.76
C GLY A 39 -2.23 16.29 18.92
N CYS A 40 -2.75 15.19 18.36
CA CYS A 40 -4.15 14.84 18.57
C CYS A 40 -4.41 14.27 19.98
N ARG A 41 -5.28 14.93 20.74
CA ARG A 41 -5.88 14.39 21.97
C ARG A 41 -7.25 13.85 21.60
N GLY A 42 -7.40 12.54 21.61
CA GLY A 42 -8.68 11.88 21.35
C GLY A 42 -8.95 10.77 22.36
N TYR A 43 -10.22 10.43 22.53
CA TYR A 43 -10.65 9.29 23.33
C TYR A 43 -10.46 8.02 22.53
N LEU A 44 -10.02 6.95 23.20
CA LEU A 44 -9.88 5.64 22.58
C LEU A 44 -11.27 5.10 22.22
N LEU A 45 -11.54 4.94 20.92
CA LEU A 45 -12.81 4.43 20.41
C LEU A 45 -13.00 2.95 20.75
N ASP A 46 -11.95 2.14 20.60
CA ASP A 46 -12.05 0.70 20.85
C ASP A 46 -10.70 0.06 21.25
N LYS A 47 -10.72 -0.75 22.31
CA LYS A 47 -9.60 -1.61 22.74
C LYS A 47 -9.52 -2.92 21.95
N LYS A 48 -10.61 -3.36 21.29
CA LYS A 48 -10.75 -4.66 20.61
C LYS A 48 -10.32 -4.65 19.15
N PHE A 49 -10.23 -3.48 18.50
CA PHE A 49 -9.61 -3.31 17.19
C PHE A 49 -8.15 -3.84 17.15
N ILE A 50 -7.51 -3.89 18.32
CA ILE A 50 -6.09 -4.12 18.54
C ILE A 50 -5.78 -5.62 18.64
N LYS A 51 -5.94 -6.38 17.55
CA LYS A 51 -5.19 -7.65 17.42
C LYS A 51 -3.71 -7.40 17.17
N ARG A 52 -3.35 -6.23 16.63
CA ARG A 52 -1.98 -5.75 16.47
C ARG A 52 -1.73 -4.72 17.56
N LYS A 53 -0.97 -5.07 18.61
CA LYS A 53 -0.64 -4.22 19.80
C LYS A 53 -0.12 -2.80 19.50
N GLN A 54 0.14 -2.49 18.23
CA GLN A 54 0.74 -1.27 17.73
C GLN A 54 -0.28 -0.25 17.21
N VAL A 55 -1.57 -0.56 17.07
CA VAL A 55 -2.55 0.36 16.46
C VAL A 55 -3.62 0.78 17.47
N LYS A 56 -3.97 2.06 17.53
CA LYS A 56 -5.10 2.59 18.29
C LYS A 56 -5.99 3.44 17.40
N LEU A 57 -7.31 3.34 17.59
CA LEU A 57 -8.30 4.21 16.96
C LEU A 57 -8.77 5.24 17.99
N LEU A 58 -8.68 6.52 17.62
CA LEU A 58 -9.02 7.64 18.49
C LEU A 58 -10.12 8.49 17.83
N ILE A 59 -10.92 9.17 18.64
CA ILE A 59 -11.88 10.19 18.20
C ILE A 59 -11.69 11.47 19.02
N ASP A 60 -11.69 12.62 18.38
CA ASP A 60 -11.68 13.90 19.09
C ASP A 60 -13.09 14.37 19.48
N ASP A 61 -13.16 15.50 20.18
CA ASP A 61 -14.42 16.13 20.61
C ASP A 61 -15.34 16.52 19.45
N TYR A 62 -14.79 16.66 18.23
CA TYR A 62 -15.51 17.04 17.02
C TYR A 62 -15.95 15.83 16.19
N GLY A 63 -15.70 14.60 16.66
CA GLY A 63 -16.03 13.38 15.95
C GLY A 63 -15.04 13.02 14.84
N CYS A 64 -13.88 13.67 14.74
CA CYS A 64 -12.85 13.30 13.79
C CYS A 64 -12.12 12.04 14.27
N MET A 65 -11.96 11.07 13.36
CA MET A 65 -11.29 9.81 13.66
C MET A 65 -9.81 9.83 13.28
N PHE A 66 -8.99 9.23 14.14
CA PHE A 66 -7.55 9.14 13.97
C PHE A 66 -7.06 7.72 14.20
N VAL A 67 -6.00 7.34 13.50
CA VAL A 67 -5.24 6.11 13.73
C VAL A 67 -3.88 6.49 14.30
N GLU A 68 -3.59 6.01 15.50
CA GLU A 68 -2.25 6.08 16.10
C GLU A 68 -1.55 4.74 15.90
N ILE A 69 -0.31 4.77 15.39
CA ILE A 69 0.51 3.60 15.14
C ILE A 69 1.83 3.73 15.90
N ALA A 70 2.08 2.78 16.78
CA ALA A 70 3.34 2.61 17.50
C ALA A 70 4.29 1.70 16.69
N ALA A 71 5.07 2.31 15.82
CA ALA A 71 6.15 1.67 15.06
C ALA A 71 7.52 2.00 15.72
N PHE A 72 8.49 2.49 14.94
CA PHE A 72 9.74 3.05 15.50
C PHE A 72 9.49 4.32 16.32
N THR A 73 8.52 5.12 15.89
CA THR A 73 7.98 6.28 16.60
C THR A 73 6.46 6.16 16.61
N THR A 74 5.81 6.83 17.55
CA THR A 74 4.35 6.98 17.51
C THR A 74 4.00 7.97 16.42
N GLN A 75 3.22 7.53 15.44
CA GLN A 75 2.71 8.36 14.35
C GLN A 75 1.18 8.37 14.41
N THR A 76 0.58 9.54 14.18
CA THR A 76 -0.87 9.71 14.20
C THR A 76 -1.35 10.24 12.87
N TYR A 77 -2.41 9.63 12.34
CA TYR A 77 -2.97 9.96 11.03
C TYR A 77 -4.47 10.21 11.16
N LYS A 78 -5.00 11.21 10.48
CA LYS A 78 -6.46 11.32 10.29
C LYS A 78 -6.93 10.19 9.38
N VAL A 79 -8.08 9.59 9.69
CA VAL A 79 -8.68 8.55 8.84
C VAL A 79 -8.97 9.10 7.43
N SER A 80 -9.46 10.34 7.32
CA SER A 80 -9.69 11.02 6.04
C SER A 80 -8.44 11.10 5.17
N ASP A 81 -7.29 11.39 5.79
CA ASP A 81 -6.00 11.51 5.11
C ASP A 81 -5.51 10.15 4.60
N LEU A 82 -5.67 9.08 5.38
CA LEU A 82 -5.34 7.72 4.94
C LEU A 82 -6.21 7.28 3.75
N LEU A 83 -7.47 7.68 3.73
CA LEU A 83 -8.37 7.35 2.62
C LEU A 83 -8.03 8.14 1.36
N GLU A 84 -7.68 9.42 1.50
CA GLU A 84 -7.16 10.23 0.39
C GLU A 84 -5.89 9.60 -0.18
N LYS A 85 -4.95 9.18 0.68
CA LYS A 85 -3.76 8.41 0.27
C LYS A 85 -4.15 7.13 -0.49
N SER A 86 -5.17 6.41 -0.03
CA SER A 86 -5.66 5.21 -0.70
C SER A 86 -6.28 5.50 -2.07
N VAL A 87 -6.98 6.62 -2.24
CA VAL A 87 -7.49 7.09 -3.54
C VAL A 87 -6.34 7.36 -4.51
N ILE A 88 -5.26 8.01 -4.04
CA ILE A 88 -4.05 8.19 -4.84
C ILE A 88 -3.47 6.81 -5.21
N ARG A 89 -3.27 5.91 -4.22
CA ARG A 89 -2.76 4.55 -4.47
C ARG A 89 -3.57 3.80 -5.53
N MET A 90 -4.90 3.91 -5.50
CA MET A 90 -5.78 3.20 -6.42
C MET A 90 -5.95 3.91 -7.77
N ASN A 91 -5.30 5.06 -7.97
CA ASN A 91 -5.37 5.80 -9.22
C ASN A 91 -4.84 4.96 -10.39
N ASN A 92 -5.59 4.95 -11.50
CA ASN A 92 -5.26 4.12 -12.65
C ASN A 92 -3.91 4.48 -13.29
N ASN A 93 -3.52 5.76 -13.35
CA ASN A 93 -2.24 6.14 -13.96
C ASN A 93 -1.04 5.62 -13.14
N ILE A 94 -1.14 5.72 -11.82
CA ILE A 94 -0.13 5.17 -10.89
C ILE A 94 -0.10 3.64 -11.03
N PHE A 95 -1.27 3.00 -11.08
CA PHE A 95 -1.37 1.56 -11.30
C PHE A 95 -0.70 1.11 -12.59
N GLN A 96 -1.04 1.73 -13.73
CA GLN A 96 -0.46 1.37 -15.03
C GLN A 96 1.04 1.66 -15.09
N GLY A 97 1.51 2.74 -14.48
CA GLY A 97 2.94 3.05 -14.45
C GLY A 97 3.75 2.01 -13.69
N LEU A 98 3.34 1.66 -12.46
CA LEU A 98 4.02 0.62 -11.68
C LEU A 98 3.89 -0.78 -12.32
N LYS A 99 2.74 -1.07 -12.95
CA LYS A 99 2.56 -2.31 -13.72
C LYS A 99 3.48 -2.36 -14.94
N SER A 100 3.70 -1.25 -15.62
CA SER A 100 4.63 -1.16 -16.76
C SER A 100 6.05 -1.46 -16.32
N ILE A 101 6.48 -0.91 -15.18
CA ILE A 101 7.79 -1.23 -14.58
C ILE A 101 7.89 -2.72 -14.25
N TRP A 102 6.88 -3.29 -13.59
CA TRP A 102 6.85 -4.74 -13.31
C TRP A 102 6.97 -5.56 -14.60
N SER A 103 6.22 -5.20 -15.63
CA SER A 103 6.23 -5.93 -16.91
C SER A 103 7.56 -5.82 -17.64
N TYR A 104 8.25 -4.69 -17.50
CA TYR A 104 9.57 -4.46 -18.07
C TYR A 104 10.65 -5.33 -17.41
N ILE A 105 10.67 -5.39 -16.08
CA ILE A 105 11.66 -6.18 -15.32
C ILE A 105 11.31 -7.68 -15.23
N ASN A 106 10.06 -8.03 -15.52
CA ASN A 106 9.53 -9.39 -15.48
C ASN A 106 8.74 -9.68 -16.77
N PRO A 107 9.42 -9.75 -17.93
CA PRO A 107 8.77 -9.91 -19.23
C PRO A 107 8.03 -11.25 -19.35
N SER A 108 8.47 -12.28 -18.63
CA SER A 108 7.76 -13.57 -18.57
C SER A 108 6.49 -13.54 -17.72
N GLN A 109 6.18 -12.39 -17.09
CA GLN A 109 5.03 -12.20 -16.19
C GLN A 109 4.97 -13.29 -15.10
N GLY A 110 6.12 -13.73 -14.62
CA GLY A 110 6.19 -14.73 -13.56
C GLY A 110 5.60 -14.20 -12.27
N LYS A 111 5.06 -15.09 -11.43
CA LYS A 111 4.43 -14.73 -10.16
C LYS A 111 5.35 -13.96 -9.21
N LEU A 112 6.63 -14.32 -9.21
CA LEU A 112 7.64 -13.84 -8.27
C LEU A 112 8.74 -13.08 -9.00
N LEU A 113 9.18 -11.98 -8.39
CA LEU A 113 10.40 -11.29 -8.74
C LEU A 113 11.49 -11.63 -7.71
N SER A 114 12.69 -11.96 -8.18
CA SER A 114 13.80 -12.31 -7.28
C SER A 114 14.36 -11.09 -6.53
N LYS A 115 14.95 -11.34 -5.35
CA LYS A 115 15.56 -10.31 -4.49
C LYS A 115 16.59 -9.44 -5.21
N ASN A 116 17.45 -10.04 -6.03
CA ASN A 116 18.48 -9.32 -6.78
C ASN A 116 17.88 -8.33 -7.81
N SER A 117 16.78 -8.73 -8.46
CA SER A 117 16.11 -7.89 -9.44
C SER A 117 15.41 -6.72 -8.78
N TYR A 118 14.69 -7.05 -7.70
CA TYR A 118 14.01 -6.07 -6.88
C TYR A 118 15.01 -5.05 -6.29
N SER A 119 16.15 -5.48 -5.74
CA SER A 119 17.13 -4.57 -5.12
C SER A 119 17.77 -3.61 -6.12
N LYS A 120 18.07 -4.06 -7.34
CA LYS A 120 18.58 -3.18 -8.41
C LYS A 120 17.55 -2.12 -8.79
N LEU A 121 16.28 -2.51 -8.92
CA LEU A 121 15.21 -1.57 -9.21
C LEU A 121 14.98 -0.60 -8.05
N GLN A 122 15.01 -1.10 -6.81
CA GLN A 122 14.90 -0.28 -5.60
C GLN A 122 15.99 0.80 -5.58
N GLN A 123 17.22 0.46 -5.98
CA GLN A 123 18.31 1.42 -6.12
C GLN A 123 18.02 2.48 -7.19
N ILE A 124 17.49 2.09 -8.35
CA ILE A 124 17.10 3.04 -9.42
C ILE A 124 16.00 4.00 -8.94
N PHE A 125 14.98 3.48 -8.25
CA PHE A 125 13.97 4.32 -7.62
C PHE A 125 14.59 5.27 -6.60
N ALA A 126 15.52 4.79 -5.78
CA ALA A 126 16.14 5.62 -4.77
C ALA A 126 16.98 6.75 -5.39
N ASP A 127 17.76 6.45 -6.42
CA ASP A 127 18.57 7.43 -7.17
C ASP A 127 17.68 8.48 -7.85
N ALA A 128 16.51 8.08 -8.37
CA ALA A 128 15.58 8.99 -9.04
C ALA A 128 14.78 9.86 -8.05
N LEU A 129 14.39 9.29 -6.90
CA LEU A 129 13.48 9.92 -5.97
C LEU A 129 14.16 10.80 -4.94
N TYR A 130 15.36 10.42 -4.50
CA TYR A 130 16.05 11.07 -3.40
C TYR A 130 17.41 11.59 -3.85
N SER A 131 17.67 12.86 -3.58
CA SER A 131 18.97 13.48 -3.88
C SER A 131 20.12 12.81 -3.12
N ARG A 132 19.85 12.32 -1.91
CA ARG A 132 20.76 11.53 -1.08
C ARG A 132 19.97 10.51 -0.27
N TYR A 133 20.45 9.28 -0.19
CA TYR A 133 19.90 8.25 0.68
C TYR A 133 21.02 7.38 1.28
N ASN A 134 20.73 6.79 2.44
CA ASN A 134 21.64 5.85 3.08
C ASN A 134 21.38 4.44 2.51
N ALA A 135 22.41 3.79 1.95
CA ALA A 135 22.28 2.42 1.43
C ALA A 135 21.80 1.40 2.49
N LYS A 136 22.10 1.65 3.78
CA LYS A 136 21.59 0.84 4.90
C LYS A 136 20.06 0.87 4.99
N ASN A 137 19.43 2.01 4.67
CA ASN A 137 17.97 2.13 4.66
C ASN A 137 17.34 1.23 3.59
N LEU A 138 17.94 1.18 2.39
CA LEU A 138 17.48 0.26 1.34
C LEU A 138 17.59 -1.21 1.76
N GLN A 139 18.65 -1.59 2.48
CA GLN A 139 18.82 -2.95 2.98
C GLN A 139 17.79 -3.31 4.07
N ILE A 140 17.47 -2.38 4.95
CA ILE A 140 16.38 -2.55 5.93
C ILE A 140 15.06 -2.76 5.20
N ASP A 141 14.73 -1.88 4.26
CA ASP A 141 13.50 -1.94 3.48
C ASP A 141 13.38 -3.23 2.66
N LEU A 142 14.48 -3.67 2.05
CA LEU A 142 14.58 -4.93 1.33
C LEU A 142 14.33 -6.14 2.25
N SER A 143 14.80 -6.07 3.49
CA SER A 143 14.58 -7.12 4.50
C SER A 143 13.12 -7.15 4.97
N VAL A 144 12.47 -5.99 5.06
CA VAL A 144 11.03 -5.88 5.38
C VAL A 144 10.17 -6.43 4.25
N ASP A 145 10.50 -6.13 2.99
CA ASP A 145 9.72 -6.57 1.83
C ASP A 145 9.81 -8.06 1.57
N PHE A 146 11.00 -8.66 1.75
CA PHE A 146 11.20 -10.08 1.51
C PHE A 146 10.95 -10.93 2.75
N GLY A 147 11.20 -10.42 3.96
CA GLY A 147 11.11 -11.24 5.17
C GLY A 147 11.92 -12.54 5.04
N LYS A 148 11.21 -13.67 5.02
CA LYS A 148 11.78 -15.02 4.80
C LYS A 148 11.54 -15.57 3.39
N ASP A 149 10.86 -14.82 2.53
CA ASP A 149 10.44 -15.24 1.21
C ASP A 149 11.56 -15.15 0.18
N SER A 150 11.51 -16.03 -0.82
CA SER A 150 12.50 -16.11 -1.90
C SER A 150 12.23 -15.15 -3.06
N GLY A 151 11.04 -14.56 -3.09
CA GLY A 151 10.55 -13.70 -4.16
C GLY A 151 9.41 -12.82 -3.68
N ILE A 152 9.18 -11.71 -4.37
CA ILE A 152 8.09 -10.77 -4.09
C ILE A 152 7.02 -10.89 -5.17
N VAL A 153 5.74 -10.90 -4.79
CA VAL A 153 4.62 -10.89 -5.75
C VAL A 153 4.27 -9.46 -6.20
N PHE A 154 3.53 -9.32 -7.30
CA PHE A 154 3.19 -8.00 -7.85
C PHE A 154 2.47 -7.07 -6.85
N GLN A 155 1.52 -7.56 -6.05
CA GLN A 155 0.84 -6.72 -5.06
C GLN A 155 1.81 -6.13 -4.02
N GLU A 156 2.80 -6.89 -3.57
CA GLU A 156 3.78 -6.45 -2.56
C GLU A 156 4.80 -5.50 -3.19
N PHE A 157 5.22 -5.81 -4.42
CA PHE A 157 5.99 -4.90 -5.25
C PHE A 157 5.28 -3.55 -5.39
N TYR A 158 4.00 -3.57 -5.74
CA TYR A 158 3.19 -2.38 -5.94
C TYR A 158 3.13 -1.54 -4.67
N ASP A 159 2.77 -2.15 -3.54
CA ASP A 159 2.68 -1.46 -2.26
C ASP A 159 4.01 -0.82 -1.87
N SER A 160 5.10 -1.57 -2.04
CA SER A 160 6.45 -1.15 -1.66
C SER A 160 6.95 0.05 -2.49
N PHE A 161 6.82 -0.02 -3.82
CA PHE A 161 7.24 1.09 -4.68
C PHE A 161 6.31 2.29 -4.61
N PHE A 162 5.01 2.08 -4.32
CA PHE A 162 4.12 3.18 -4.00
C PHE A 162 4.56 3.90 -2.72
N GLU A 163 4.98 3.20 -1.66
CA GLU A 163 5.46 3.86 -0.44
C GLU A 163 6.74 4.68 -0.69
N MET A 164 7.65 4.21 -1.55
CA MET A 164 8.82 5.00 -1.96
C MET A 164 8.40 6.30 -2.66
N LEU A 165 7.50 6.22 -3.65
CA LEU A 165 6.96 7.41 -4.33
C LEU A 165 6.28 8.35 -3.33
N ASN A 166 5.43 7.79 -2.47
CA ASN A 166 4.63 8.53 -1.51
C ASN A 166 5.50 9.29 -0.50
N SER A 167 6.62 8.71 -0.06
CA SER A 167 7.56 9.37 0.86
C SER A 167 8.41 10.44 0.19
N ALA A 168 8.74 10.28 -1.10
CA ALA A 168 9.55 11.26 -1.83
C ALA A 168 8.76 12.49 -2.29
N ILE A 169 7.46 12.35 -2.54
CA ILE A 169 6.60 13.43 -3.03
C ILE A 169 6.01 14.18 -1.83
N SER A 170 6.16 15.50 -1.78
CA SER A 170 5.62 16.32 -0.68
C SER A 170 4.14 16.66 -0.83
N SER A 171 3.60 16.64 -2.05
CA SER A 171 2.19 16.95 -2.33
C SER A 171 1.27 15.74 -2.20
N LYS A 172 -0.04 16.02 -2.12
CA LYS A 172 -1.13 15.03 -2.20
C LYS A 172 -1.77 14.99 -3.61
N ASP A 173 -1.13 15.60 -4.60
CA ASP A 173 -1.66 15.66 -5.98
C ASP A 173 -1.24 14.42 -6.78
N VAL A 174 -2.22 13.70 -7.32
CA VAL A 174 -2.01 12.54 -8.22
C VAL A 174 -1.10 12.86 -9.40
N LYS A 175 -1.15 14.09 -9.93
CA LYS A 175 -0.30 14.49 -11.05
C LYS A 175 1.18 14.41 -10.68
N ALA A 176 1.56 14.85 -9.48
CA ALA A 176 2.94 14.79 -9.00
C ALA A 176 3.47 13.33 -8.93
N TYR A 177 2.62 12.38 -8.55
CA TYR A 177 2.97 10.95 -8.56
C TYR A 177 3.13 10.42 -9.98
N SER A 178 2.25 10.83 -10.88
CA SER A 178 2.30 10.39 -12.29
C SER A 178 3.54 10.94 -12.99
N ASP A 179 3.87 12.21 -12.78
CA ASP A 179 5.04 12.86 -13.36
C ASP A 179 6.35 12.18 -12.90
N ARG A 180 6.47 11.94 -11.58
CA ARG A 180 7.61 11.21 -11.01
C ARG A 180 7.67 9.75 -11.48
N LEU A 181 6.49 9.15 -11.61
CA LEU A 181 6.17 7.93 -12.35
C LEU A 181 6.94 7.80 -13.66
N ASN A 182 6.64 8.76 -14.54
CA ASN A 182 7.15 8.82 -15.91
C ASN A 182 8.65 9.06 -15.95
N GLU A 183 9.19 9.90 -15.06
CA GLU A 183 10.64 10.13 -14.95
C GLU A 183 11.39 8.82 -14.66
N ILE A 184 10.90 8.02 -13.71
CA ILE A 184 11.51 6.73 -13.37
C ILE A 184 11.42 5.75 -14.55
N LEU A 185 10.29 5.70 -15.24
CA LEU A 185 10.13 4.89 -16.45
C LEU A 185 11.15 5.27 -17.53
N LEU A 186 11.32 6.56 -17.79
CA LEU A 186 12.32 7.07 -18.75
C LEU A 186 13.74 6.68 -18.33
N LEU A 187 14.09 6.84 -17.05
CA LEU A 187 15.39 6.41 -16.53
C LEU A 187 15.62 4.90 -16.69
N LEU A 188 14.59 4.09 -16.45
CA LEU A 188 14.67 2.63 -16.61
C LEU A 188 14.84 2.19 -18.06
N PHE A 189 14.16 2.85 -19.00
CA PHE A 189 14.26 2.54 -20.42
C PHE A 189 15.57 3.06 -21.03
N ASN A 190 16.09 4.19 -20.53
CA ASN A 190 17.35 4.77 -21.00
C ASN A 190 18.58 4.03 -20.43
N LYS A 191 18.48 3.40 -19.26
CA LYS A 191 19.48 2.45 -18.78
C LYS A 191 19.39 1.21 -19.68
N SER A 192 20.13 1.24 -20.79
CA SER A 192 20.25 0.26 -21.89
C SER A 192 20.65 -1.17 -21.49
N THR A 193 20.52 -1.53 -20.21
CA THR A 193 20.65 -2.89 -19.72
C THR A 193 19.26 -3.53 -19.73
N PRO A 194 18.95 -4.43 -20.68
CA PRO A 194 17.74 -5.20 -20.56
C PRO A 194 17.85 -6.02 -19.27
N PHE A 195 16.96 -5.76 -18.31
CA PHE A 195 16.78 -6.59 -17.12
C PHE A 195 16.18 -7.92 -17.57
N LEU A 196 16.91 -8.69 -18.40
CA LEU A 196 16.56 -10.02 -18.83
C LEU A 196 16.85 -10.98 -17.68
N MET A 197 16.01 -10.87 -16.66
CA MET A 197 15.98 -11.76 -15.53
C MET A 197 15.45 -13.11 -16.02
N LYS A 198 16.34 -14.09 -16.18
CA LYS A 198 15.95 -15.50 -16.27
C LYS A 198 15.24 -15.88 -14.97
N ASN A 199 13.93 -15.72 -14.92
CA ASN A 199 13.09 -16.11 -13.79
C ASN A 199 13.11 -17.64 -13.66
N ARG A 200 14.15 -18.18 -13.01
CA ARG A 200 14.28 -19.60 -12.69
C ARG A 200 13.38 -20.04 -11.52
N LEU A 201 12.55 -19.15 -10.98
CA LEU A 201 11.58 -19.46 -9.91
C LEU A 201 10.34 -20.22 -10.43
N SER A 202 10.40 -20.75 -11.66
CA SER A 202 9.32 -21.42 -12.39
C SER A 202 9.07 -22.86 -11.93
N ARG A 203 8.67 -23.05 -10.67
CA ARG A 203 7.97 -24.27 -10.22
C ARG A 203 6.87 -23.94 -9.21
N THR A 204 6.11 -22.89 -9.49
CA THR A 204 4.87 -22.61 -8.74
C THR A 204 3.68 -23.17 -9.52
N PRO A 205 2.67 -23.79 -8.85
CA PRO A 205 1.50 -24.34 -9.53
C PRO A 205 0.67 -23.30 -10.29
N ASP A 206 0.68 -22.04 -9.82
CA ASP A 206 0.11 -20.90 -10.53
C ASP A 206 1.23 -19.90 -10.84
N PRO A 207 1.67 -19.78 -12.11
CA PRO A 207 2.78 -18.91 -12.50
C PRO A 207 2.38 -17.43 -12.60
N ARG A 208 1.11 -17.09 -12.36
CA ARG A 208 0.56 -15.75 -12.59
C ARG A 208 0.87 -14.77 -11.46
N PRO A 209 1.02 -13.46 -11.75
CA PRO A 209 1.17 -12.44 -10.72
C PRO A 209 -0.04 -12.39 -9.78
N SER A 210 0.21 -12.14 -8.50
CA SER A 210 -0.83 -11.93 -7.50
C SER A 210 -1.27 -10.47 -7.47
N TYR A 211 -2.57 -10.23 -7.48
CA TYR A 211 -3.18 -8.90 -7.44
C TYR A 211 -4.09 -8.77 -6.22
N SER A 212 -4.14 -7.58 -5.63
CA SER A 212 -5.17 -7.26 -4.65
C SER A 212 -6.55 -7.13 -5.32
N PRO A 213 -7.66 -7.35 -4.59
CA PRO A 213 -9.01 -7.27 -5.18
C PRO A 213 -9.30 -5.96 -5.92
N TRP A 214 -8.82 -4.83 -5.40
CA TRP A 214 -9.00 -3.53 -6.05
C TRP A 214 -8.23 -3.40 -7.38
N MET A 215 -7.07 -4.05 -7.50
CA MET A 215 -6.28 -4.03 -8.73
C MET A 215 -7.00 -4.80 -9.85
N LEU A 216 -7.66 -5.90 -9.50
CA LEU A 216 -8.45 -6.69 -10.45
C LEU A 216 -9.65 -5.90 -10.98
N ARG A 217 -10.27 -5.03 -10.16
CA ARG A 217 -11.35 -4.13 -10.62
C ARG A 217 -10.87 -3.15 -11.69
N ASN A 218 -9.62 -2.71 -11.59
CA ASN A 218 -8.99 -1.82 -12.56
C ASN A 218 -8.29 -2.57 -13.71
N TYR A 219 -8.39 -3.91 -13.74
CA TYR A 219 -7.77 -4.75 -14.76
C TYR A 219 -8.77 -5.75 -15.39
N PRO A 220 -9.67 -5.28 -16.27
CA PRO A 220 -10.76 -6.11 -16.81
C PRO A 220 -10.32 -7.25 -17.75
N HIS A 221 -9.05 -7.29 -18.16
CA HIS A 221 -8.52 -8.31 -19.08
C HIS A 221 -7.91 -9.54 -18.39
N TYR A 222 -8.06 -9.69 -17.06
CA TYR A 222 -7.74 -10.96 -16.42
C TYR A 222 -8.93 -11.92 -16.58
N PRO A 223 -8.79 -13.10 -17.21
CA PRO A 223 -9.84 -14.10 -17.14
C PRO A 223 -10.07 -14.44 -15.66
N PRO A 224 -11.34 -14.62 -15.23
CA PRO A 224 -11.65 -14.89 -13.83
C PRO A 224 -10.86 -16.12 -13.38
N THR A 225 -10.01 -15.93 -12.37
CA THR A 225 -9.36 -17.02 -11.66
C THR A 225 -10.45 -17.96 -11.16
N PRO A 226 -10.33 -19.30 -11.29
CA PRO A 226 -11.17 -20.20 -10.52
C PRO A 226 -11.00 -19.79 -9.07
N THR A 227 -12.12 -19.50 -8.42
CA THR A 227 -12.24 -18.93 -7.08
C THR A 227 -11.29 -19.63 -6.11
N LEU A 228 -10.09 -19.08 -5.92
CA LEU A 228 -9.27 -19.43 -4.77
C LEU A 228 -10.07 -18.91 -3.59
N LEU A 229 -10.63 -19.86 -2.83
CA LEU A 229 -11.40 -19.65 -1.62
C LEU A 229 -10.72 -18.55 -0.82
N TYR A 230 -11.37 -17.38 -0.83
CA TYR A 230 -11.06 -16.29 0.06
C TYR A 230 -10.95 -16.88 1.46
N THR A 231 -9.75 -16.89 2.05
CA THR A 231 -9.66 -16.78 3.49
C THR A 231 -10.27 -15.44 3.83
N ARG A 232 -11.56 -15.46 4.17
CA ARG A 232 -12.30 -14.31 4.68
C ARG A 232 -11.37 -13.57 5.64
N PRO A 233 -11.19 -12.25 5.54
CA PRO A 233 -10.72 -11.50 6.71
C PRO A 233 -11.62 -11.93 7.87
N SER A 234 -11.00 -12.36 8.97
CA SER A 234 -11.67 -12.99 10.12
C SER A 234 -13.06 -12.37 10.32
N SER A 235 -14.12 -13.17 10.17
CA SER A 235 -15.53 -12.74 10.24
C SER A 235 -15.87 -11.96 11.51
N ARG A 236 -15.00 -12.00 12.54
CA ARG A 236 -15.08 -11.19 13.75
C ARG A 236 -14.74 -9.70 13.54
N LEU A 237 -13.80 -9.34 12.67
CA LEU A 237 -13.44 -7.93 12.39
C LEU A 237 -14.55 -7.20 11.61
N VAL A 238 -15.16 -7.91 10.67
CA VAL A 238 -16.30 -7.41 9.88
C VAL A 238 -17.56 -7.30 10.74
N ALA A 239 -17.74 -8.16 11.74
CA ALA A 239 -18.88 -8.11 12.65
C ALA A 239 -18.83 -6.93 13.63
N SER A 240 -17.65 -6.55 14.14
CA SER A 240 -17.48 -5.38 15.02
C SER A 240 -17.71 -4.06 14.28
N PHE A 241 -17.22 -3.93 13.04
CA PHE A 241 -17.46 -2.73 12.20
C PHE A 241 -18.92 -2.63 11.72
N ARG A 242 -19.59 -3.78 11.49
CA ARG A 242 -21.01 -3.85 11.12
C ARG A 242 -21.96 -3.38 12.21
N ALA A 243 -21.61 -3.53 13.49
CA ALA A 243 -22.46 -3.17 14.61
C ALA A 243 -22.51 -1.65 14.88
N GLU A 244 -21.45 -0.92 14.53
CA GLU A 244 -21.30 0.50 14.94
C GLU A 244 -21.62 1.51 13.84
N LEU A 245 -21.72 1.09 12.58
CA LEU A 245 -21.97 1.98 11.44
C LEU A 245 -23.41 1.87 10.89
N SER A 246 -24.40 1.54 11.74
CA SER A 246 -25.84 1.58 11.45
C SER A 246 -26.66 1.81 12.74
N PRO A 247 -27.44 2.91 12.91
CA PRO A 247 -27.35 4.23 12.31
C PRO A 247 -27.33 5.39 13.34
N CYS A 248 -26.48 6.41 13.13
CA CYS A 248 -26.84 7.79 13.48
C CYS A 248 -27.90 8.27 12.47
N ARG A 249 -29.16 7.85 12.64
CA ARG A 249 -30.34 8.41 11.98
C ARG A 249 -31.45 8.64 13.01
N SER A 250 -31.34 9.75 13.73
CA SER A 250 -32.39 10.54 14.39
C SER A 250 -31.62 11.52 15.27
N THR A 251 -31.35 12.75 14.85
CA THR A 251 -32.24 13.89 15.11
C THR A 251 -31.76 15.09 14.28
N PHE A 252 -32.31 15.27 13.09
CA PHE A 252 -32.32 16.56 12.40
C PHE A 252 -33.62 16.58 11.60
N TYR A 253 -34.73 16.79 12.30
CA TYR A 253 -35.98 17.40 11.85
C TYR A 253 -36.93 17.39 13.05
N SER A 254 -36.84 18.44 13.85
CA SER A 254 -37.90 19.01 14.70
C SER A 254 -37.46 20.44 14.99
#